data_AF-A0A970KLE5-F1
#
_entry.id   AF-A0A970KLE5-F1
#
_cell.length_a   1.000
_cell.length_b   1.000
_cell.length_c   1.000
_cell.angle_alpha   90.00
_cell.angle_beta   90.00
_cell.angle_gamma   90.00
#
_symmetry.space_group_name_H-M   'P 1'
#
loop_
_entity.id
_entity.type
_entity.pdbx_description
1 polymer ?
#
loop_
_entity_poly.entity_id
_entity_poly.type
_entity_poly.pdbx_seq_one_letter_code
_entity_poly.pdbx_strand_id
1 'polypeptide(L)'
;MSKYRNRKTTIDGIAFDSKAEARRYAELKLLERAGEIKDLELQPKYRLLDGFKKNGKTYRPIDYIADFRYYNVKLGRVVVEDVKGKRTDVFNIKKKLFEKKYPDLEIKVVKG
;
A
#
# COMPACT_ATOMS: atom_id res chain seq x y z
N MET A 1 -15.54 22.44 6.11
CA MET A 1 -14.55 22.96 5.15
C MET A 1 -14.15 21.86 4.17
N SER A 2 -14.49 22.04 2.90
CA SER A 2 -14.29 21.08 1.80
C SER A 2 -12.80 20.88 1.52
N LYS A 3 -12.29 19.65 1.71
CA LYS A 3 -10.88 19.30 1.52
C LYS A 3 -10.70 18.13 0.56
N TYR A 4 -11.32 18.16 -0.62
CA TYR A 4 -11.10 17.13 -1.64
C TYR A 4 -11.16 17.71 -3.05
N ARG A 5 -10.03 18.25 -3.51
CA ARG A 5 -9.77 18.53 -4.92
C ARG A 5 -8.46 17.87 -5.36
N ASN A 6 -8.23 16.62 -4.92
CA ASN A 6 -7.18 15.80 -5.51
C ASN A 6 -7.65 15.45 -6.94
N ARG A 7 -7.04 16.06 -7.95
CA ARG A 7 -7.23 15.62 -9.34
C ARG A 7 -6.64 14.22 -9.44
N LYS A 8 -7.50 13.20 -9.59
CA LYS A 8 -7.09 11.86 -9.95
C LYS A 8 -6.15 11.97 -11.15
N THR A 9 -4.92 11.51 -10.97
CA THR A 9 -3.91 11.52 -12.02
C THR A 9 -3.90 10.13 -12.61
N THR A 10 -4.09 10.03 -13.91
CA THR A 10 -4.04 8.76 -14.63
C THR A 10 -2.66 8.61 -15.24
N ILE A 11 -1.94 7.54 -14.91
CA ILE A 11 -0.67 7.15 -15.56
C ILE A 11 -0.83 5.71 -16.03
N ASP A 12 -0.46 5.40 -17.27
CA ASP A 12 -0.62 4.07 -17.87
C ASP A 12 -2.07 3.51 -17.80
N GLY A 13 -3.08 4.40 -17.82
CA GLY A 13 -4.48 4.02 -17.65
C GLY A 13 -4.92 3.75 -16.20
N ILE A 14 -4.01 3.87 -15.23
CA ILE A 14 -4.25 3.63 -13.81
C ILE A 14 -4.56 4.95 -13.12
N ALA A 15 -5.69 5.01 -12.41
CA ALA A 15 -6.07 6.17 -11.61
C ALA A 15 -5.47 6.09 -10.20
N PHE A 16 -4.76 7.15 -9.80
CA PHE A 16 -4.19 7.28 -8.45
C PHE A 16 -5.04 8.19 -7.55
N ASP A 17 -5.09 7.89 -6.26
CA ASP A 17 -5.83 8.67 -5.26
C ASP A 17 -5.11 9.98 -4.92
N SER A 18 -3.79 10.04 -5.15
CA SER A 18 -2.99 11.25 -5.01
C SER A 18 -1.92 11.46 -6.08
N LYS A 19 -1.52 12.73 -6.27
CA LYS A 19 -0.37 13.09 -7.12
C LYS A 19 0.94 12.50 -6.61
N ALA A 20 1.07 12.31 -5.30
CA ALA A 20 2.27 11.74 -4.69
C ALA A 20 2.41 10.26 -5.04
N GLU A 21 1.33 9.48 -4.96
CA GLU A 21 1.29 8.09 -5.43
C GLU A 21 1.61 7.99 -6.92
N ALA A 22 1.00 8.85 -7.75
CA ALA A 22 1.25 8.86 -9.19
C ALA A 22 2.73 9.14 -9.51
N ARG A 23 3.36 10.13 -8.85
CA ARG A 23 4.80 10.40 -9.00
C ARG A 23 5.62 9.19 -8.55
N ARG A 24 5.27 8.60 -7.42
CA ARG A 24 6.00 7.47 -6.86
C ARG A 24 5.92 6.24 -7.76
N TYR A 25 4.76 5.98 -8.35
CA TYR A 25 4.58 4.94 -9.36
C TYR A 25 5.52 5.14 -10.54
N ALA A 26 5.61 6.36 -11.08
CA ALA A 26 6.52 6.66 -12.20
C ALA A 26 8.00 6.40 -11.83
N GLU A 27 8.42 6.75 -10.62
CA GLU A 27 9.76 6.43 -10.12
C GLU A 27 10.00 4.92 -10.01
N LEU A 28 9.05 4.18 -9.44
CA LEU A 28 9.14 2.72 -9.33
C LEU A 28 9.20 2.06 -10.71
N LYS A 29 8.46 2.56 -11.71
CA LYS A 29 8.55 2.07 -13.10
C LYS A 29 9.94 2.30 -13.71
N LEU A 30 10.60 3.41 -13.40
CA LEU A 30 11.98 3.65 -13.85
C LEU A 30 12.95 2.67 -13.17
N LEU A 31 12.78 2.42 -11.86
CA LEU A 31 13.59 1.43 -11.14
C LEU A 31 13.38 0.01 -11.65
N GLU A 32 12.14 -0.34 -12.01
CA GLU A 32 11.83 -1.65 -12.60
C GLU A 32 12.50 -1.81 -13.97
N ARG A 33 12.44 -0.77 -14.82
CA ARG A 33 13.14 -0.76 -16.11
C ARG A 33 14.66 -0.84 -15.97
N ALA A 34 15.21 -0.26 -14.91
CA ALA A 34 16.64 -0.35 -14.58
C ALA A 34 17.04 -1.70 -13.97
N GLY A 35 16.09 -2.58 -13.66
CA GLY A 35 16.34 -3.89 -13.04
C GLY A 35 16.62 -3.84 -11.53
N GLU A 36 16.41 -2.69 -10.88
CA GLU A 36 16.63 -2.49 -9.44
C GLU A 36 15.49 -3.07 -8.59
N ILE A 37 14.29 -3.12 -9.18
CA ILE A 37 13.12 -3.80 -8.61
C ILE A 37 12.48 -4.72 -9.64
N LYS A 38 11.68 -5.67 -9.19
CA LYS A 38 10.90 -6.60 -10.02
C LYS A 38 9.48 -6.74 -9.49
N ASP A 39 8.58 -7.23 -10.34
CA ASP A 39 7.21 -7.60 -9.99
C ASP A 39 6.43 -6.45 -9.33
N LEU A 40 6.47 -5.26 -9.92
CA LEU A 40 5.74 -4.10 -9.39
C LEU A 40 4.23 -4.35 -9.46
N GLU A 41 3.60 -4.43 -8.29
CA GLU A 41 2.18 -4.64 -8.09
C GLU A 41 1.57 -3.40 -7.42
N LEU A 42 0.39 -2.97 -7.89
CA LEU A 42 -0.36 -1.84 -7.32
C LEU A 42 -1.52 -2.35 -6.49
N GLN A 43 -1.82 -1.60 -5.42
CA GLN A 43 -2.94 -1.89 -4.52
C GLN A 43 -2.99 -3.34 -3.99
N PRO A 44 -1.84 -3.96 -3.65
CA PRO A 44 -1.82 -5.33 -3.12
C PRO A 44 -2.63 -5.41 -1.83
N LYS A 45 -3.41 -6.48 -1.71
CA LYS A 45 -4.40 -6.65 -0.65
C LYS A 45 -3.97 -7.73 0.34
N TYR A 46 -3.92 -7.36 1.62
CA TYR A 46 -3.49 -8.24 2.71
C TYR A 46 -4.58 -8.39 3.77
N ARG A 47 -5.03 -9.62 4.00
CA ARG A 47 -6.03 -9.93 5.02
C ARG A 47 -5.45 -9.75 6.42
N LEU A 48 -5.91 -8.78 7.21
CA LEU A 48 -5.50 -8.61 8.60
C LEU A 48 -6.33 -9.44 9.57
N LEU A 49 -7.66 -9.41 9.39
CA LEU A 49 -8.61 -10.14 10.23
C LEU A 49 -9.64 -10.80 9.33
N ASP A 50 -9.87 -12.10 9.53
CA ASP A 50 -10.92 -12.81 8.82
C ASP A 50 -12.31 -12.36 9.24
N GLY A 51 -13.26 -12.47 8.32
CA GLY A 51 -14.67 -12.23 8.65
C GLY A 51 -15.14 -13.29 9.63
N PHE A 52 -15.96 -12.89 10.60
CA PHE A 52 -16.46 -13.82 11.62
C PHE A 52 -17.90 -13.47 12.00
N LYS A 53 -18.61 -14.42 12.59
CA LYS A 53 -19.95 -14.22 13.15
C LYS A 53 -19.86 -14.24 14.68
N LYS A 54 -20.51 -13.28 15.33
CA LYS A 54 -20.61 -13.22 16.80
C LYS A 54 -21.95 -12.59 17.19
N ASN A 55 -22.68 -13.22 18.12
CA ASN A 55 -23.97 -12.74 18.63
C ASN A 55 -24.99 -12.45 17.51
N GLY A 56 -25.14 -13.36 16.55
CA GLY A 56 -26.04 -13.18 15.39
C GLY A 56 -25.59 -12.14 14.36
N LYS A 57 -24.49 -11.41 14.61
CA LYS A 57 -23.95 -10.39 13.70
C LYS A 57 -22.78 -10.94 12.89
N THR A 58 -22.75 -10.60 11.59
CA THR A 58 -21.62 -10.88 10.70
C THR A 58 -20.69 -9.67 10.64
N TYR A 59 -19.41 -9.90 10.93
CA TYR A 59 -18.34 -8.92 10.84
C TYR A 59 -17.54 -9.18 9.56
N ARG A 60 -17.38 -8.15 8.73
CA ARG A 60 -16.60 -8.23 7.49
C ARG A 60 -15.11 -8.36 7.80
N PRO A 61 -14.33 -9.01 6.93
CA PRO A 61 -12.87 -9.04 7.07
C PRO A 61 -12.29 -7.62 7.05
N ILE A 62 -11.16 -7.47 7.72
CA ILE A 62 -10.36 -6.25 7.65
C ILE A 62 -9.15 -6.56 6.79
N ASP A 63 -9.01 -5.80 5.72
CA ASP A 63 -7.85 -5.86 4.83
C ASP A 63 -7.00 -4.58 4.97
N TYR A 64 -5.69 -4.75 4.81
CA TYR A 64 -4.73 -3.69 4.55
C TYR A 64 -4.46 -3.67 3.05
N ILE A 65 -4.64 -2.52 2.43
CA ILE A 65 -4.36 -2.29 1.01
C ILE A 65 -3.21 -1.30 1.01
N ALA A 66 -2.03 -1.74 0.56
CA ALA A 66 -0.87 -0.88 0.39
C ALA A 66 -0.92 -0.21 -0.98
N ASP A 67 -0.08 0.79 -1.24
CA ASP A 67 -0.07 1.44 -2.56
C ASP A 67 0.72 0.59 -3.57
N PHE A 68 1.84 0.03 -3.14
CA PHE A 68 2.73 -0.77 -3.99
C PHE A 68 3.29 -2.00 -3.27
N ARG A 69 3.64 -3.02 -4.06
CA ARG A 69 4.51 -4.14 -3.65
C ARG A 69 5.47 -4.43 -4.79
N TYR A 70 6.72 -4.76 -4.44
CA TYR A 70 7.73 -5.15 -5.42
C TYR A 70 8.83 -5.96 -4.74
N TYR A 71 9.61 -6.72 -5.52
CA TYR A 71 10.85 -7.33 -5.06
C TYR A 71 12.00 -6.34 -5.25
N ASN A 72 12.72 -6.01 -4.17
CA ASN A 72 13.91 -5.17 -4.25
C ASN A 72 15.14 -6.04 -4.49
N VAL A 73 15.80 -5.86 -5.63
CA VAL A 73 16.92 -6.72 -6.06
C VAL A 73 18.13 -6.54 -5.15
N LYS A 74 18.46 -5.31 -4.78
CA LYS A 74 19.59 -4.98 -3.90
C LYS A 74 19.43 -5.53 -2.48
N LEU A 75 18.22 -5.48 -1.93
CA LEU A 75 17.91 -5.98 -0.58
C LEU A 75 17.58 -7.47 -0.54
N GLY A 76 17.29 -8.08 -1.69
CA GLY A 76 16.92 -9.49 -1.78
C GLY A 76 15.59 -9.84 -1.10
N ARG A 77 14.63 -8.91 -1.03
CA ARG A 77 13.36 -9.11 -0.32
C ARG A 77 12.18 -8.38 -0.97
N VAL A 78 10.97 -8.84 -0.63
CA VAL A 78 9.72 -8.14 -0.98
C VAL A 78 9.54 -6.93 -0.08
N VAL A 79 9.22 -5.79 -0.69
CA VAL A 79 8.88 -4.55 -0.02
C VAL A 79 7.42 -4.23 -0.30
N VAL A 80 6.68 -3.89 0.76
CA VAL A 80 5.34 -3.32 0.69
C VAL A 80 5.48 -1.83 0.96
N GLU A 81 5.12 -0.98 0.00
CA GLU A 81 5.32 0.46 0.09
C GLU A 81 3.99 1.21 0.17
N ASP A 82 3.94 2.20 1.06
CA ASP A 82 2.75 3.02 1.28
C ASP A 82 3.16 4.51 1.35
N VAL A 83 2.56 5.32 0.48
CA VAL A 83 2.79 6.75 0.32
C VAL A 83 1.82 7.51 1.23
N LYS A 84 2.33 8.05 2.34
CA LYS A 84 1.51 8.79 3.32
C LYS A 84 1.98 10.22 3.49
N GLY A 85 1.03 11.15 3.37
CA GLY A 85 1.24 12.55 3.81
C GLY A 85 1.12 12.72 5.33
N LYS A 86 0.06 12.17 5.94
CA LYS A 86 -0.16 12.15 7.40
C LYS A 86 -0.53 10.75 7.85
N ARG A 87 0.14 10.24 8.90
CA ARG A 87 -0.22 8.99 9.56
C ARG A 87 -1.48 9.21 10.40
N THR A 88 -2.46 8.33 10.25
CA THR A 88 -3.69 8.30 11.05
C THR A 88 -3.63 7.16 12.06
N ASP A 89 -4.42 7.24 13.13
CA ASP A 89 -4.47 6.16 14.13
C ASP A 89 -4.94 4.83 13.53
N VAL A 90 -5.89 4.89 12.58
CA VAL A 90 -6.36 3.73 11.83
C VAL A 90 -5.21 3.10 11.02
N PHE A 91 -4.39 3.91 10.36
CA PHE A 91 -3.20 3.41 9.67
C PHE A 91 -2.24 2.74 10.64
N ASN A 92 -1.94 3.36 11.79
CA ASN A 92 -1.02 2.81 12.78
C ASN A 92 -1.52 1.46 13.33
N ILE A 93 -2.82 1.33 13.60
CA ILE A 93 -3.45 0.06 14.04
C ILE A 93 -3.32 -1.00 12.94
N LYS A 94 -3.70 -0.67 11.70
CA LYS A 94 -3.59 -1.62 10.58
C LYS A 94 -2.15 -2.04 10.31
N LYS A 95 -1.19 -1.11 10.37
CA LYS A 95 0.24 -1.40 10.25
C LYS A 95 0.68 -2.37 11.34
N LYS A 96 0.32 -2.13 12.60
CA LYS A 96 0.67 -3.03 13.71
C LYS A 96 0.10 -4.44 13.53
N LEU A 97 -1.15 -4.55 13.06
CA LEU A 97 -1.77 -5.85 12.73
C LEU A 97 -1.07 -6.54 11.55
N PHE A 98 -0.67 -5.76 10.53
CA PHE A 98 0.07 -6.28 9.39
C PHE A 98 1.41 -6.87 9.83
N GLU A 99 2.23 -6.09 10.54
CA GLU A 99 3.58 -6.47 10.97
C GLU A 99 3.54 -7.74 11.84
N LYS A 100 2.47 -7.92 12.64
CA LYS A 100 2.28 -9.14 13.44
C LYS A 100 1.89 -10.35 12.58
N LYS A 101 1.10 -10.17 11.54
CA LYS A 101 0.55 -11.26 10.72
C LYS A 101 1.46 -11.67 9.56
N TYR A 102 2.23 -10.74 9.02
CA TYR A 102 3.13 -10.92 7.90
C TYR A 102 4.57 -10.54 8.31
N PRO A 103 5.22 -11.35 9.17
CA PRO A 103 6.53 -11.01 9.73
C PRO A 103 7.65 -10.94 8.67
N ASP A 104 7.47 -11.63 7.54
CA ASP A 104 8.44 -11.67 6.44
C ASP A 104 8.32 -10.49 5.47
N LEU A 105 7.28 -9.66 5.61
CA LEU A 105 7.04 -8.51 4.75
C LEU A 105 7.39 -7.22 5.48
N GLU A 106 8.16 -6.37 4.82
CA GLU A 106 8.50 -5.04 5.34
C GLU A 106 7.55 -3.98 4.77
N ILE A 107 6.91 -3.21 5.66
CA ILE A 107 6.20 -1.98 5.26
C ILE A 107 7.15 -0.79 5.27
N LYS A 108 7.43 -0.27 4.08
CA LYS A 108 8.13 1.01 3.90
C LYS A 108 7.11 2.14 3.73
N VAL A 109 7.16 3.12 4.64
CA VAL A 109 6.29 4.31 4.56
C VAL A 109 7.08 5.46 3.95
N VAL A 110 6.65 5.94 2.78
CA VAL A 110 7.25 7.07 2.07
C VAL A 110 6.40 8.31 2.29
N LYS A 111 7.05 9.46 2.52
CA LYS A 111 6.35 10.73 2.71
C LYS A 111 5.96 11.30 1.35
N GLY A 112 4.66 11.50 1.14
CA GLY A 112 4.10 12.12 -0.08
C GLY A 112 4.17 13.65 -0.07
#